data_AF-A0A533SNM6-F1
#
_entry.id   AF-A0A533SNM6-F1
#
_cell.length_a   1.000
_cell.length_b   1.000
_cell.length_c   1.000
_cell.angle_alpha   90.00
_cell.angle_beta   90.00
_cell.angle_gamma   90.00
#
_symmetry.space_group_name_H-M   'P 1'
#
loop_
_entity.id
_entity.type
_entity.pdbx_description
1 polymer ?
#
loop_
_entity_poly.entity_id
_entity_poly.type
_entity_poly.pdbx_seq_one_letter_code
_entity_poly.pdbx_strand_id
1 'polypeptide(L)'
;TNQQSARLLFYHDHLWGATRLQVYAGAAAGYLISDDTEKALISKGLIPGAADTIPLIIQDKTFVPADSQMYNVLNADGSVKSYGQDPTWDSARWGGPDSLWYHHVYMPAQNPGDPSGMSAYGRWMYGPWFWPPASPPHGPIANPYYDPTCQLDVPATWQYQTDPFCEPLQIPGTPLISVGMEQFNDTPLVNGVAYPTVTLEPKTYRLRVLNAANDRFFNLQLYVADPTTGTNSEVALNPLELLAAQTDPNVFPTPNTLVSLPGPDWVQIGSEGGFLPAPTVVDGQQPITWITDPTRFDVGNVDLHSLVLAPAERADVIVDFSAYAGQTLILYNDAPAAYPARVPSYDYYTGAPDMSPNGAAAIVPGYGPNTRTVMQINIAAVAPAPAFNVAALSAAFAHQADGSGVFESGQHPIIVGQAAYNSAYGTTFASGANCNAPNSTSQTCDGFVRVNDYSVFGFNTLLAPNAKMVLPVQPKALHDEMNSTTFDEFGRMTANIGVEAQPPTPGLQNVTLYPFVNPPTELIDGTNLPVNSVAYDAAGQVVSDVKITPISNAADGTQIWRITHNGVDTHPIHFHLFDVQLVNRVTWDNIIIPTEPSELGWKDTIRVSPLEDTIV
;
A
#
# COMPACT_ATOMS: atom_id res chain seq x y z
N THR A 1 16.76 -10.28 16.42
CA THR A 1 16.49 -10.34 17.88
C THR A 1 15.11 -9.75 18.11
N ASN A 2 14.52 -9.86 19.30
CA ASN A 2 13.21 -9.26 19.61
C ASN A 2 13.38 -8.03 20.51
N GLN A 3 14.35 -7.18 20.19
CA GLN A 3 14.76 -6.02 21.01
C GLN A 3 14.06 -4.71 20.61
N GLN A 4 13.16 -4.77 19.62
CA GLN A 4 12.34 -3.65 19.18
C GLN A 4 11.16 -3.43 20.13
N SER A 5 10.58 -2.23 20.07
CA SER A 5 9.39 -1.84 20.83
C SER A 5 8.14 -2.67 20.46
N ALA A 6 7.11 -2.65 21.32
CA ALA A 6 5.86 -3.37 21.08
C ALA A 6 5.21 -2.99 19.74
N ARG A 7 4.98 -3.98 18.87
CA ARG A 7 4.47 -3.80 17.52
C ARG A 7 3.95 -5.11 16.91
N LEU A 8 3.19 -4.99 15.83
CA LEU A 8 2.92 -6.11 14.92
C LEU A 8 4.01 -6.14 13.85
N LEU A 9 4.90 -7.11 13.96
CA LEU A 9 5.74 -7.58 12.88
C LEU A 9 4.97 -8.62 12.05
N PHE A 10 5.59 -9.07 10.98
CA PHE A 10 5.17 -10.24 10.22
C PHE A 10 6.40 -10.95 9.68
N TYR A 11 6.26 -12.24 9.41
CA TYR A 11 7.26 -12.99 8.65
C TYR A 11 6.60 -13.51 7.39
N HIS A 12 7.36 -13.49 6.31
CA HIS A 12 6.90 -13.95 5.02
C HIS A 12 8.06 -14.53 4.22
N ASP A 13 7.74 -15.29 3.18
CA ASP A 13 8.74 -15.78 2.26
C ASP A 13 9.47 -14.61 1.58
N HIS A 14 10.76 -14.81 1.31
CA HIS A 14 11.59 -13.84 0.61
C HIS A 14 12.50 -14.53 -0.42
N LEU A 15 12.01 -15.63 -0.99
CA LEU A 15 12.72 -16.41 -1.99
C LEU A 15 12.98 -15.54 -3.23
N TRP A 16 14.26 -15.40 -3.54
CA TRP A 16 14.71 -14.60 -4.67
C TRP A 16 14.01 -15.00 -5.97
N GLY A 17 13.33 -14.03 -6.61
CA GLY A 17 12.59 -14.20 -7.86
C GLY A 17 11.20 -14.86 -7.74
N ALA A 18 10.81 -15.32 -6.54
CA ALA A 18 9.56 -16.06 -6.32
C ALA A 18 8.75 -15.62 -5.09
N THR A 19 9.22 -14.63 -4.32
CA THR A 19 8.52 -14.05 -3.15
C THR A 19 7.03 -13.87 -3.39
N ARG A 20 6.65 -13.20 -4.50
CA ARG A 20 5.25 -12.93 -4.84
C ARG A 20 4.38 -14.19 -4.90
N LEU A 21 4.91 -15.31 -5.41
CA LEU A 21 4.17 -16.56 -5.55
C LEU A 21 4.06 -17.29 -4.21
N GLN A 22 5.12 -17.23 -3.39
CA GLN A 22 5.17 -17.90 -2.09
C GLN A 22 4.28 -17.19 -1.05
N VAL A 23 4.33 -15.85 -1.02
CA VAL A 23 3.41 -15.03 -0.23
C VAL A 23 1.97 -15.25 -0.69
N TYR A 24 1.76 -15.30 -2.01
CA TYR A 24 0.44 -15.59 -2.56
C TYR A 24 -0.07 -16.99 -2.19
N ALA A 25 0.80 -18.00 -2.14
CA ALA A 25 0.47 -19.35 -1.69
C ALA A 25 0.19 -19.46 -0.18
N GLY A 26 0.46 -18.41 0.60
CA GLY A 26 0.11 -18.32 2.03
C GLY A 26 1.31 -18.21 2.98
N ALA A 27 2.53 -18.05 2.48
CA ALA A 27 3.72 -17.87 3.32
C ALA A 27 3.85 -16.44 3.86
N ALA A 28 2.85 -15.97 4.62
CA ALA A 28 2.87 -14.69 5.34
C ALA A 28 2.02 -14.80 6.61
N ALA A 29 2.56 -14.39 7.76
CA ALA A 29 1.85 -14.43 9.04
C ALA A 29 2.36 -13.37 10.02
N GLY A 30 1.45 -12.88 10.87
CA GLY A 30 1.76 -11.90 11.90
C GLY A 30 2.67 -12.44 13.01
N TYR A 31 3.48 -11.56 13.59
CA TYR A 31 4.38 -11.81 14.71
C TYR A 31 4.28 -10.63 15.69
N LEU A 32 3.81 -10.88 16.91
CA LEU A 32 3.61 -9.80 17.90
C LEU A 32 4.81 -9.69 18.84
N ILE A 33 5.31 -8.46 19.00
CA ILE A 33 6.23 -8.09 20.08
C ILE A 33 5.44 -7.27 21.11
N SER A 34 5.64 -7.59 22.39
CA SER A 34 5.07 -6.86 23.53
C SER A 34 6.19 -6.36 24.44
N ASP A 35 6.02 -5.19 25.03
CA ASP A 35 6.95 -4.60 25.98
C ASP A 35 6.25 -4.16 27.27
N ASP A 36 6.99 -3.56 28.19
CA ASP A 36 6.44 -3.12 29.48
C ASP A 36 5.59 -1.84 29.36
N THR A 37 5.81 -1.01 28.35
CA THR A 37 5.00 0.18 28.06
C THR A 37 3.59 -0.24 27.64
N GLU A 38 3.47 -1.20 26.72
CA GLU A 38 2.18 -1.78 26.31
C GLU A 38 1.45 -2.45 27.48
N LYS A 39 2.16 -3.26 28.28
CA LYS A 39 1.57 -3.91 29.46
C LYS A 39 1.06 -2.89 30.47
N ALA A 40 1.76 -1.77 30.63
CA ALA A 40 1.31 -0.69 31.52
C ALA A 40 -0.01 -0.08 31.03
N LEU A 41 -0.16 0.16 29.72
CA LEU A 41 -1.41 0.67 29.14
C LEU A 41 -2.58 -0.31 29.34
N ILE A 42 -2.35 -1.60 29.10
CA ILE A 42 -3.34 -2.66 29.32
C ILE A 42 -3.73 -2.73 30.80
N SER A 43 -2.77 -2.72 31.72
CA SER A 43 -3.03 -2.84 33.16
C SER A 43 -3.82 -1.64 33.72
N LYS A 44 -3.65 -0.45 33.12
CA LYS A 44 -4.43 0.76 33.42
C LYS A 44 -5.80 0.79 32.72
N GLY A 45 -6.11 -0.19 31.87
CA GLY A 45 -7.35 -0.22 31.08
C GLY A 45 -7.43 0.87 30.01
N LEU A 46 -6.29 1.42 29.58
CA LEU A 46 -6.23 2.49 28.58
C LEU A 46 -6.31 1.95 27.15
N ILE A 47 -5.89 0.71 26.94
CA ILE A 47 -6.06 -0.02 25.68
C ILE A 47 -6.61 -1.42 25.97
N PRO A 48 -7.35 -2.04 25.02
CA PRO A 48 -7.85 -3.40 25.18
C PRO A 48 -6.73 -4.43 25.44
N GLY A 49 -7.02 -5.40 26.31
CA GLY A 49 -6.11 -6.53 26.57
C GLY A 49 -6.20 -7.63 25.51
N ALA A 50 -5.48 -8.72 25.72
CA ALA A 50 -5.36 -9.81 24.74
C ALA A 50 -6.71 -10.45 24.33
N ALA A 51 -7.68 -10.54 25.23
CA ALA A 51 -9.00 -11.12 24.93
C ALA A 51 -9.83 -10.29 23.94
N ASP A 52 -9.55 -8.99 23.86
CA ASP A 52 -10.24 -8.01 23.00
C ASP A 52 -9.29 -7.42 21.96
N THR A 53 -8.16 -8.09 21.70
CA THR A 53 -7.21 -7.76 20.63
C THR A 53 -7.34 -8.78 19.49
N ILE A 54 -7.60 -8.30 18.28
CA ILE A 54 -7.86 -9.14 17.10
C ILE A 54 -6.81 -8.83 16.03
N PRO A 55 -5.99 -9.81 15.59
CA PRO A 55 -5.18 -9.65 14.39
C PRO A 55 -6.07 -9.66 13.14
N LEU A 56 -5.86 -8.70 12.25
CA LEU A 56 -6.60 -8.54 11.00
C LEU A 56 -5.60 -8.55 9.84
N ILE A 57 -5.24 -9.75 9.38
CA ILE A 57 -4.31 -9.94 8.26
C ILE A 57 -5.12 -10.03 6.98
N ILE A 58 -5.00 -9.02 6.13
CA ILE A 58 -5.78 -8.88 4.90
C ILE A 58 -4.90 -9.23 3.71
N GLN A 59 -5.41 -10.05 2.78
CA GLN A 59 -4.80 -10.31 1.48
C GLN A 59 -5.90 -10.31 0.42
N ASP A 60 -5.60 -10.00 -0.83
CA ASP A 60 -6.48 -10.37 -1.93
C ASP A 60 -5.99 -11.65 -2.61
N LYS A 61 -6.91 -12.47 -3.09
CA LYS A 61 -6.67 -13.68 -3.90
C LYS A 61 -7.65 -13.70 -5.06
N THR A 62 -7.38 -14.55 -6.03
CA THR A 62 -8.29 -14.88 -7.11
C THR A 62 -8.35 -16.39 -7.21
N PHE A 63 -9.50 -16.92 -7.59
CA PHE A 63 -9.72 -18.35 -7.73
C PHE A 63 -10.09 -18.66 -9.17
N VAL A 64 -9.66 -19.82 -9.67
CA VAL A 64 -10.03 -20.31 -11.00
C VAL A 64 -11.56 -20.44 -11.05
N PRO A 65 -12.29 -19.68 -11.88
CA PRO A 65 -13.73 -19.83 -12.01
C PRO A 65 -14.10 -21.12 -12.77
N ALA A 66 -15.40 -21.35 -12.96
CA ALA A 66 -15.88 -22.45 -13.80
C ALA A 66 -15.44 -22.29 -15.27
N ASP A 67 -15.29 -23.39 -16.02
CA ASP A 67 -14.87 -23.39 -17.42
C ASP A 67 -15.67 -22.43 -18.33
N SER A 68 -16.96 -22.23 -18.05
CA SER A 68 -17.82 -21.31 -18.80
C SER A 68 -17.44 -19.83 -18.65
N GLN A 69 -16.67 -19.48 -17.62
CA GLN A 69 -16.10 -18.15 -17.40
C GLN A 69 -14.63 -18.10 -17.83
N MET A 70 -13.93 -19.24 -17.92
CA MET A 70 -12.56 -19.29 -18.43
C MET A 70 -12.50 -19.17 -19.95
N TYR A 71 -13.39 -19.85 -20.68
CA TYR A 71 -13.35 -19.93 -22.15
C TYR A 71 -14.48 -19.15 -22.82
N ASN A 72 -14.24 -18.72 -24.07
CA ASN A 72 -15.29 -18.14 -24.90
C ASN A 72 -16.43 -19.14 -25.12
N VAL A 73 -17.67 -18.69 -24.91
CA VAL A 73 -18.87 -19.44 -25.30
C VAL A 73 -19.30 -18.93 -26.66
N LEU A 74 -19.47 -19.83 -27.63
CA LEU A 74 -19.87 -19.46 -28.99
C LEU A 74 -21.36 -19.70 -29.22
N ASN A 75 -21.99 -18.84 -30.03
CA ASN A 75 -23.28 -19.08 -30.65
C ASN A 75 -23.15 -20.15 -31.75
N ALA A 76 -24.29 -20.69 -32.20
CA ALA A 76 -24.32 -21.70 -33.25
C ALA A 76 -23.75 -21.22 -34.60
N ASP A 77 -23.70 -19.90 -34.82
CA ASP A 77 -23.12 -19.27 -36.00
C ASP A 77 -21.62 -18.96 -35.87
N GLY A 78 -20.99 -19.30 -34.74
CA GLY A 78 -19.58 -19.06 -34.45
C GLY A 78 -19.27 -17.70 -33.84
N SER A 79 -20.24 -16.81 -33.67
CA SER A 79 -20.04 -15.54 -32.95
C SER A 79 -19.85 -15.78 -31.44
N VAL A 80 -19.07 -14.94 -30.76
CA VAL A 80 -18.88 -15.05 -29.31
C VAL A 80 -20.16 -14.61 -28.58
N LYS A 81 -20.73 -15.52 -27.79
CA LYS A 81 -21.87 -15.29 -26.90
C LYS A 81 -21.44 -14.66 -25.58
N SER A 82 -20.32 -15.12 -25.03
CA SER A 82 -19.68 -14.54 -23.85
C SER A 82 -18.18 -14.80 -23.93
N TYR A 83 -17.39 -13.80 -23.55
CA TYR A 83 -15.94 -13.94 -23.54
C TYR A 83 -15.48 -14.66 -22.27
N GLY A 84 -14.46 -15.49 -22.42
CA GLY A 84 -13.75 -16.10 -21.30
C GLY A 84 -12.69 -15.16 -20.72
N GLN A 85 -12.31 -15.37 -19.46
CA GLN A 85 -11.26 -14.58 -18.80
C GLN A 85 -9.84 -15.00 -19.22
N ASP A 86 -9.66 -16.25 -19.67
CA ASP A 86 -8.40 -16.74 -20.23
C ASP A 86 -8.69 -17.77 -21.35
N PRO A 87 -8.82 -17.32 -22.61
CA PRO A 87 -9.13 -18.21 -23.73
C PRO A 87 -8.03 -19.26 -24.01
N THR A 88 -6.84 -19.09 -23.42
CA THR A 88 -5.66 -19.96 -23.59
C THR A 88 -5.39 -20.88 -22.39
N TRP A 89 -6.31 -20.95 -21.42
CA TRP A 89 -6.17 -21.77 -20.21
C TRP A 89 -5.95 -23.27 -20.50
N ASP A 90 -4.89 -23.84 -19.91
CA ASP A 90 -4.49 -25.27 -19.95
C ASP A 90 -4.71 -25.86 -18.55
N SER A 91 -5.89 -26.43 -18.34
CA SER A 91 -6.29 -27.06 -17.07
C SER A 91 -5.41 -28.25 -16.67
N ALA A 92 -4.65 -28.84 -17.61
CA ALA A 92 -3.70 -29.90 -17.27
C ALA A 92 -2.43 -29.35 -16.57
N ARG A 93 -2.13 -28.06 -16.70
CA ARG A 93 -0.94 -27.41 -16.14
C ARG A 93 -1.23 -26.52 -14.93
N TRP A 94 -2.38 -25.82 -14.92
CA TRP A 94 -2.61 -24.71 -13.98
C TRP A 94 -3.76 -24.93 -12.99
N GLY A 95 -4.26 -26.17 -12.90
CA GLY A 95 -5.30 -26.56 -11.97
C GLY A 95 -6.70 -26.42 -12.54
N GLY A 96 -7.69 -26.62 -11.68
CA GLY A 96 -9.10 -26.56 -12.03
C GLY A 96 -9.87 -25.59 -11.13
N PRO A 97 -11.20 -25.51 -11.29
CA PRO A 97 -12.06 -24.63 -10.51
C PRO A 97 -11.74 -24.64 -9.02
N ASP A 98 -11.87 -23.47 -8.38
CA ASP A 98 -11.59 -23.21 -6.96
C ASP A 98 -10.09 -23.26 -6.55
N SER A 99 -9.18 -23.59 -7.46
CA SER A 99 -7.74 -23.44 -7.21
C SER A 99 -7.36 -21.96 -7.11
N LEU A 100 -6.31 -21.64 -6.34
CA LEU A 100 -5.74 -20.30 -6.38
C LEU A 100 -5.27 -19.96 -7.79
N TRP A 101 -5.65 -18.79 -8.28
CA TRP A 101 -5.31 -18.30 -9.60
C TRP A 101 -4.47 -17.04 -9.52
N TYR A 102 -3.18 -17.20 -9.76
CA TYR A 102 -2.30 -16.07 -10.05
C TYR A 102 -2.38 -15.82 -11.56
N HIS A 103 -2.97 -14.69 -11.96
CA HIS A 103 -3.16 -14.34 -13.37
C HIS A 103 -1.78 -14.41 -14.07
N HIS A 104 -1.67 -15.33 -15.00
CA HIS A 104 -0.49 -15.51 -15.83
C HIS A 104 -0.98 -15.37 -17.25
N VAL A 105 -0.46 -14.39 -17.99
CA VAL A 105 -0.94 -14.12 -19.33
C VAL A 105 0.17 -14.38 -20.31
N TYR A 106 -0.15 -15.22 -21.30
CA TYR A 106 0.68 -15.55 -22.45
C TYR A 106 1.04 -14.34 -23.31
N MET A 107 0.42 -13.18 -23.05
CA MET A 107 0.39 -12.02 -23.93
C MET A 107 0.71 -10.72 -23.18
N PRO A 108 1.50 -9.85 -23.80
CA PRO A 108 1.76 -8.54 -23.24
C PRO A 108 0.59 -7.58 -23.46
N ALA A 109 0.58 -6.50 -22.69
CA ALA A 109 -0.37 -5.39 -22.78
C ALA A 109 -0.30 -4.70 -24.15
N GLN A 110 0.87 -4.63 -24.78
CA GLN A 110 1.03 -4.05 -26.12
C GLN A 110 0.59 -5.03 -27.21
N ASN A 111 -0.16 -4.55 -28.19
CA ASN A 111 -0.44 -5.25 -29.44
C ASN A 111 -0.03 -4.36 -30.63
N PRO A 112 1.16 -4.56 -31.25
CA PRO A 112 1.61 -3.77 -32.39
C PRO A 112 0.74 -3.92 -33.65
N GLY A 113 -0.12 -4.94 -33.71
CA GLY A 113 -1.06 -5.16 -34.80
C GLY A 113 -2.40 -4.45 -34.63
N ASP A 114 -2.70 -3.92 -33.44
CA ASP A 114 -3.89 -3.13 -33.16
C ASP A 114 -3.56 -1.63 -33.23
N PRO A 115 -4.28 -0.82 -34.03
CA PRO A 115 -4.17 0.64 -33.99
C PRO A 115 -4.40 1.29 -32.61
N SER A 116 -5.10 0.62 -31.68
CA SER A 116 -5.22 1.05 -30.28
C SER A 116 -3.89 0.91 -29.52
N GLY A 117 -3.00 0.04 -29.99
CA GLY A 117 -1.73 -0.33 -29.38
C GLY A 117 -1.84 -1.30 -28.21
N MET A 118 -3.06 -1.70 -27.80
CA MET A 118 -3.32 -2.43 -26.56
C MET A 118 -4.03 -3.76 -26.80
N SER A 119 -3.67 -4.78 -26.04
CA SER A 119 -4.35 -6.07 -26.00
C SER A 119 -5.44 -6.07 -24.92
N ALA A 120 -6.63 -6.56 -25.27
CA ALA A 120 -7.74 -6.81 -24.35
C ALA A 120 -7.35 -7.69 -23.13
N TYR A 121 -6.50 -8.69 -23.35
CA TYR A 121 -6.11 -9.68 -22.33
C TYR A 121 -4.72 -9.43 -21.75
N GLY A 122 -3.95 -8.50 -22.30
CA GLY A 122 -2.58 -8.27 -21.87
C GLY A 122 -2.50 -7.74 -20.43
N ARG A 123 -1.52 -8.25 -19.66
CA ARG A 123 -1.33 -7.91 -18.23
C ARG A 123 0.11 -7.57 -17.84
N TRP A 124 1.03 -7.59 -18.81
CA TRP A 124 2.43 -7.27 -18.57
C TRP A 124 3.04 -6.57 -19.77
N MET A 125 4.01 -5.71 -19.52
CA MET A 125 4.58 -4.86 -20.57
C MET A 125 5.83 -5.53 -21.20
N TYR A 126 5.93 -5.56 -22.53
CA TYR A 126 7.05 -6.20 -23.24
C TYR A 126 8.06 -5.19 -23.77
N GLY A 127 9.31 -5.28 -23.31
CA GLY A 127 10.37 -4.31 -23.62
C GLY A 127 10.58 -4.00 -25.11
N PRO A 128 10.63 -5.00 -26.02
CA PRO A 128 10.74 -4.74 -27.46
C PRO A 128 9.60 -3.95 -28.09
N TRP A 129 8.44 -3.86 -27.42
CA TRP A 129 7.27 -3.10 -27.89
C TRP A 129 7.00 -1.84 -27.06
N PHE A 130 7.87 -1.54 -26.09
CA PHE A 130 7.78 -0.33 -25.26
C PHE A 130 8.84 0.70 -25.66
N TRP A 131 8.66 1.98 -25.33
CA TRP A 131 9.63 3.02 -25.65
C TRP A 131 10.67 3.26 -24.53
N PRO A 132 11.99 3.29 -24.83
CA PRO A 132 12.59 2.95 -26.12
C PRO A 132 12.61 1.42 -26.31
N PRO A 133 12.41 0.92 -27.55
CA PRO A 133 12.34 -0.52 -27.80
C PRO A 133 13.61 -1.26 -27.35
N ALA A 134 13.44 -2.23 -26.46
CA ALA A 134 14.53 -3.10 -26.02
C ALA A 134 14.92 -4.10 -27.12
N SER A 135 16.20 -4.50 -27.15
CA SER A 135 16.72 -5.54 -28.05
C SER A 135 17.29 -6.72 -27.25
N PRO A 136 16.44 -7.50 -26.55
CA PRO A 136 16.89 -8.61 -25.74
C PRO A 136 17.43 -9.75 -26.63
N PRO A 137 18.35 -10.59 -26.12
CA PRO A 137 18.85 -11.77 -26.82
C PRO A 137 17.76 -12.73 -27.33
N HIS A 138 16.69 -12.90 -26.55
CA HIS A 138 15.53 -13.73 -26.89
C HIS A 138 14.32 -12.85 -27.25
N GLY A 139 14.42 -12.18 -28.40
CA GLY A 139 13.38 -11.30 -28.93
C GLY A 139 12.08 -12.01 -29.36
N PRO A 140 11.14 -11.27 -30.00
CA PRO A 140 9.85 -11.80 -30.38
C PRO A 140 9.94 -12.94 -31.42
N ILE A 141 9.08 -13.95 -31.27
CA ILE A 141 8.95 -15.11 -32.16
C ILE A 141 7.59 -15.08 -32.88
N ALA A 142 7.40 -15.90 -33.92
CA ALA A 142 6.11 -16.01 -34.58
C ALA A 142 5.02 -16.52 -33.60
N ASN A 143 3.85 -15.88 -33.61
CA ASN A 143 2.73 -16.26 -32.75
C ASN A 143 1.96 -17.45 -33.35
N PRO A 144 1.89 -18.61 -32.66
CA PRO A 144 1.12 -19.76 -33.14
C PRO A 144 -0.39 -19.54 -33.09
N TYR A 145 -0.87 -18.55 -32.35
CA TYR A 145 -2.29 -18.19 -32.24
C TYR A 145 -2.72 -17.09 -33.21
N TYR A 146 -1.79 -16.54 -34.01
CA TYR A 146 -2.09 -15.54 -35.02
C TYR A 146 -3.03 -16.10 -36.11
N ASP A 147 -4.16 -15.44 -36.31
CA ASP A 147 -5.08 -15.73 -37.40
C ASP A 147 -5.00 -14.62 -38.47
N PRO A 148 -4.48 -14.90 -39.68
CA PRO A 148 -4.39 -13.92 -40.76
C PRO A 148 -5.76 -13.44 -41.30
N THR A 149 -6.85 -14.10 -40.91
CA THR A 149 -8.21 -13.70 -41.25
C THR A 149 -8.83 -12.73 -40.24
N CYS A 150 -8.21 -12.60 -39.06
CA CYS A 150 -8.57 -11.63 -38.02
C CYS A 150 -7.98 -10.27 -38.37
N GLN A 151 -8.71 -9.47 -39.16
CA GLN A 151 -8.23 -8.19 -39.69
C GLN A 151 -8.62 -7.02 -38.79
N LEU A 152 -7.71 -6.62 -37.90
CA LEU A 152 -7.85 -5.40 -37.08
C LEU A 152 -7.84 -4.12 -37.95
N ASP A 153 -7.21 -4.13 -39.12
CA ASP A 153 -7.10 -2.98 -40.03
C ASP A 153 -8.38 -2.64 -40.82
N VAL A 154 -9.51 -3.30 -40.55
CA VAL A 154 -10.78 -3.07 -41.24
C VAL A 154 -11.80 -2.45 -40.27
N PRO A 155 -11.90 -1.11 -40.17
CA PRO A 155 -12.78 -0.44 -39.20
C PRO A 155 -14.26 -0.85 -39.27
N ALA A 156 -14.71 -1.45 -40.38
CA ALA A 156 -16.06 -1.96 -40.53
C ALA A 156 -16.36 -3.19 -39.64
N THR A 157 -15.34 -3.85 -39.09
CA THR A 157 -15.48 -4.90 -38.07
C THR A 157 -15.49 -4.34 -36.65
N TRP A 158 -15.19 -3.04 -36.47
CA TRP A 158 -15.15 -2.40 -35.16
C TRP A 158 -16.55 -1.98 -34.73
N GLN A 159 -17.11 -2.63 -33.71
CA GLN A 159 -18.25 -2.12 -32.98
C GLN A 159 -17.74 -1.70 -31.59
N TYR A 160 -17.76 -0.41 -31.29
CA TYR A 160 -17.47 0.21 -29.98
C TYR A 160 -16.64 -0.67 -29.00
N GLN A 161 -15.30 -0.50 -28.98
CA GLN A 161 -14.39 -0.98 -27.92
C GLN A 161 -14.43 -2.47 -27.53
N THR A 162 -15.29 -3.30 -28.13
CA THR A 162 -15.18 -4.76 -28.06
C THR A 162 -14.32 -5.18 -29.24
N ASP A 163 -13.00 -5.11 -29.03
CA ASP A 163 -11.99 -5.64 -29.94
C ASP A 163 -12.34 -7.11 -30.27
N PRO A 164 -12.56 -7.48 -31.54
CA PRO A 164 -12.53 -8.88 -31.93
C PRO A 164 -11.11 -9.36 -31.72
N PHE A 165 -10.79 -9.79 -30.50
CA PHE A 165 -9.46 -10.17 -30.07
C PHE A 165 -8.66 -10.87 -31.16
N CYS A 166 -7.71 -10.14 -31.76
CA CYS A 166 -6.77 -10.68 -32.73
C CYS A 166 -5.37 -10.66 -32.13
N GLU A 167 -4.82 -11.86 -32.01
CA GLU A 167 -3.44 -12.10 -31.64
C GLU A 167 -2.46 -11.38 -32.57
N PRO A 168 -1.39 -10.74 -32.08
CA PRO A 168 -0.35 -10.16 -32.92
C PRO A 168 0.39 -11.22 -33.74
N LEU A 169 0.98 -10.82 -34.87
CA LEU A 169 1.80 -11.70 -35.72
C LEU A 169 2.98 -12.34 -34.98
N GLN A 170 3.52 -11.62 -33.99
CA GLN A 170 4.63 -12.08 -33.16
C GLN A 170 4.22 -12.04 -31.68
N ILE A 171 4.84 -12.87 -30.86
CA ILE A 171 4.73 -12.87 -29.38
C ILE A 171 6.12 -12.84 -28.75
N PRO A 172 6.22 -12.50 -27.45
CA PRO A 172 7.46 -12.63 -26.70
C PRO A 172 8.09 -14.03 -26.83
N GLY A 173 9.40 -14.10 -27.06
CA GLY A 173 10.18 -15.34 -27.16
C GLY A 173 10.43 -16.06 -25.83
N THR A 174 9.54 -15.90 -24.84
CA THR A 174 9.70 -16.43 -23.49
C THR A 174 9.42 -17.94 -23.45
N PRO A 175 10.30 -18.78 -22.88
CA PRO A 175 10.12 -20.23 -22.84
C PRO A 175 9.01 -20.68 -21.88
N LEU A 176 8.58 -19.80 -20.97
CA LEU A 176 7.51 -19.98 -19.99
C LEU A 176 6.65 -18.72 -19.94
N ILE A 177 5.46 -18.86 -19.37
CA ILE A 177 4.48 -17.78 -19.23
C ILE A 177 5.05 -16.67 -18.36
N SER A 178 4.82 -15.43 -18.78
CA SER A 178 5.13 -14.25 -17.98
C SER A 178 3.90 -13.85 -17.16
N VAL A 179 4.14 -13.34 -15.97
CA VAL A 179 3.10 -12.76 -15.11
C VAL A 179 3.28 -11.25 -15.08
N GLY A 180 2.21 -10.52 -14.75
CA GLY A 180 2.28 -9.10 -14.43
C GLY A 180 3.33 -8.81 -13.36
N MET A 181 3.86 -7.58 -13.38
CA MET A 181 4.71 -7.10 -12.27
C MET A 181 3.86 -6.88 -11.02
N GLU A 182 2.68 -6.30 -11.22
CA GLU A 182 1.66 -6.12 -10.20
C GLU A 182 0.47 -7.05 -10.46
N GLN A 183 -0.19 -7.46 -9.39
CA GLN A 183 -1.34 -8.35 -9.42
C GLN A 183 -2.41 -7.86 -8.45
N PHE A 184 -3.47 -7.29 -9.03
CA PHE A 184 -4.66 -6.85 -8.29
C PHE A 184 -5.73 -7.96 -8.35
N ASN A 185 -5.81 -8.74 -7.28
CA ASN A 185 -6.75 -9.84 -7.20
C ASN A 185 -8.15 -9.33 -6.80
N ASP A 186 -9.15 -10.20 -6.86
CA ASP A 186 -10.57 -9.82 -6.89
C ASP A 186 -11.37 -10.26 -5.65
N THR A 187 -10.74 -11.06 -4.78
CA THR A 187 -11.37 -11.64 -3.59
C THR A 187 -10.56 -11.31 -2.34
N PRO A 188 -11.00 -10.35 -1.51
CA PRO A 188 -10.42 -10.09 -0.19
C PRO A 188 -10.57 -11.27 0.76
N LEU A 189 -9.48 -11.61 1.42
CA LEU A 189 -9.39 -12.56 2.52
C LEU A 189 -8.98 -11.83 3.79
N VAL A 190 -9.57 -12.21 4.91
CA VAL A 190 -9.13 -11.81 6.24
C VAL A 190 -8.75 -13.06 7.01
N ASN A 191 -7.53 -13.11 7.52
CA ASN A 191 -6.95 -14.26 8.22
C ASN A 191 -7.12 -15.59 7.44
N GLY A 192 -7.00 -15.52 6.11
CA GLY A 192 -7.08 -16.68 5.21
C GLY A 192 -8.51 -17.12 4.84
N VAL A 193 -9.54 -16.39 5.25
CA VAL A 193 -10.95 -16.69 4.90
C VAL A 193 -11.50 -15.60 4.00
N ALA A 194 -12.13 -15.96 2.88
CA ALA A 194 -12.80 -15.01 2.00
C ALA A 194 -14.09 -14.48 2.64
N TYR A 195 -14.30 -13.16 2.62
CA TYR A 195 -15.50 -12.47 3.13
C TYR A 195 -16.01 -12.98 4.49
N PRO A 196 -15.17 -13.09 5.53
CA PRO A 196 -15.59 -13.72 6.77
C PRO A 196 -16.63 -12.89 7.52
N THR A 197 -17.37 -13.57 8.39
CA THR A 197 -18.26 -12.93 9.37
C THR A 197 -17.73 -13.16 10.77
N VAL A 198 -17.68 -12.11 11.59
CA VAL A 198 -17.39 -12.20 13.03
C VAL A 198 -18.56 -11.66 13.84
N THR A 199 -18.76 -12.18 15.06
CA THR A 199 -19.70 -11.60 16.03
C THR A 199 -18.91 -11.03 17.21
N LEU A 200 -19.12 -9.75 17.52
CA LEU A 200 -18.46 -9.02 18.61
C LEU A 200 -19.50 -8.49 19.60
N GLU A 201 -19.06 -8.16 20.81
CA GLU A 201 -19.88 -7.45 21.78
C GLU A 201 -19.86 -5.93 21.49
N PRO A 202 -20.88 -5.16 21.89
CA PRO A 202 -20.88 -3.70 21.78
C PRO A 202 -19.92 -3.05 22.80
N LYS A 203 -18.62 -3.17 22.53
CA LYS A 203 -17.53 -2.62 23.34
C LYS A 203 -16.31 -2.28 22.48
N THR A 204 -15.26 -1.77 23.11
CA THR A 204 -14.00 -1.43 22.45
C THR A 204 -13.14 -2.66 22.19
N TYR A 205 -12.56 -2.74 20.99
CA TYR A 205 -11.58 -3.75 20.57
C TYR A 205 -10.33 -3.07 20.03
N ARG A 206 -9.21 -3.79 20.09
CA ARG A 206 -7.95 -3.41 19.47
C ARG A 206 -7.70 -4.28 18.25
N LEU A 207 -7.54 -3.69 17.08
CA LEU A 207 -7.25 -4.40 15.85
C LEU A 207 -5.78 -4.20 15.48
N ARG A 208 -5.08 -5.31 15.22
CA ARG A 208 -3.70 -5.31 14.72
C ARG A 208 -3.76 -5.63 13.24
N VAL A 209 -3.87 -4.60 12.42
CA VAL A 209 -4.12 -4.72 10.97
C VAL A 209 -2.79 -4.89 10.25
N LEU A 210 -2.76 -5.82 9.29
CA LEU A 210 -1.66 -6.02 8.36
C LEU A 210 -2.24 -6.14 6.95
N ASN A 211 -1.76 -5.32 6.02
CA ASN A 211 -1.94 -5.59 4.60
C ASN A 211 -0.81 -6.53 4.13
N ALA A 212 -1.16 -7.79 3.88
CA ALA A 212 -0.28 -8.81 3.34
C ALA A 212 -0.60 -9.13 1.87
N ALA A 213 -1.40 -8.31 1.18
CA ALA A 213 -1.58 -8.44 -0.26
C ALA A 213 -0.26 -8.18 -0.99
N ASN A 214 -0.15 -8.67 -2.23
CA ASN A 214 1.04 -8.45 -3.03
C ASN A 214 1.14 -6.98 -3.45
N ASP A 215 0.07 -6.44 -4.04
CA ASP A 215 0.09 -5.12 -4.70
C ASP A 215 -1.11 -4.24 -4.32
N ARG A 216 -2.20 -4.83 -3.82
CA ARG A 216 -3.43 -4.09 -3.49
C ARG A 216 -3.28 -3.24 -2.24
N PHE A 217 -3.59 -1.96 -2.38
CA PHE A 217 -3.84 -1.05 -1.25
C PHE A 217 -5.26 -1.27 -0.73
N PHE A 218 -5.46 -1.04 0.57
CA PHE A 218 -6.79 -1.01 1.18
C PHE A 218 -7.02 0.35 1.84
N ASN A 219 -8.16 0.98 1.55
CA ASN A 219 -8.67 2.14 2.30
C ASN A 219 -9.83 1.65 3.17
N LEU A 220 -9.52 1.22 4.38
CA LEU A 220 -10.48 0.55 5.24
C LEU A 220 -11.46 1.53 5.86
N GLN A 221 -12.74 1.26 5.66
CA GLN A 221 -13.87 2.05 6.14
C GLN A 221 -14.89 1.16 6.85
N LEU A 222 -15.75 1.75 7.69
CA LEU A 222 -16.81 1.02 8.39
C LEU A 222 -18.17 1.68 8.16
N TYR A 223 -19.15 0.89 7.72
CA TYR A 223 -20.54 1.32 7.54
C TYR A 223 -21.51 0.28 8.07
N VAL A 224 -22.70 0.72 8.48
CA VAL A 224 -23.83 -0.17 8.71
C VAL A 224 -24.25 -0.81 7.39
N ALA A 225 -24.39 -2.13 7.40
CA ALA A 225 -24.77 -2.91 6.24
C ALA A 225 -26.11 -2.41 5.66
N ASP A 226 -26.24 -2.44 4.33
CA ASP A 226 -27.46 -2.09 3.64
C ASP A 226 -28.55 -3.14 3.96
N PRO A 227 -29.61 -2.76 4.69
CA PRO A 227 -30.67 -3.70 5.06
C PRO A 227 -31.49 -4.18 3.85
N THR A 228 -31.40 -3.51 2.70
CA THR A 228 -32.17 -3.84 1.50
C THR A 228 -31.60 -5.02 0.72
N THR A 229 -30.34 -5.39 0.96
CA THR A 229 -29.69 -6.57 0.35
C THR A 229 -30.32 -7.89 0.81
N GLY A 230 -31.01 -7.89 1.96
CA GLY A 230 -31.59 -9.08 2.58
C GLY A 230 -30.58 -10.04 3.23
N THR A 231 -29.29 -9.89 2.91
CA THR A 231 -28.16 -10.64 3.44
C THR A 231 -27.31 -9.82 4.42
N ASN A 232 -27.47 -8.49 4.45
CA ASN A 232 -26.58 -7.56 5.14
C ASN A 232 -25.10 -7.76 4.74
N SER A 233 -24.86 -8.10 3.47
CA SER A 233 -23.52 -8.43 2.99
C SER A 233 -22.77 -7.24 2.40
N GLU A 234 -23.43 -6.10 2.18
CA GLU A 234 -22.86 -4.99 1.40
C GLU A 234 -23.25 -3.62 1.94
N VAL A 235 -22.58 -2.59 1.41
CA VAL A 235 -22.88 -1.17 1.63
C VAL A 235 -23.69 -0.66 0.44
N ALA A 236 -24.71 0.16 0.72
CA ALA A 236 -25.48 0.82 -0.33
C ALA A 236 -24.59 1.86 -1.03
N LEU A 237 -24.47 1.81 -2.35
CA LEU A 237 -23.75 2.81 -3.14
C LEU A 237 -24.67 3.95 -3.58
N ASN A 238 -24.11 5.12 -3.87
CA ASN A 238 -24.84 6.26 -4.40
C ASN A 238 -25.45 5.91 -5.78
N PRO A 239 -26.78 5.90 -5.94
CA PRO A 239 -27.43 5.43 -7.16
C PRO A 239 -27.14 6.30 -8.38
N LEU A 240 -26.88 7.60 -8.21
CA LEU A 240 -26.54 8.49 -9.33
C LEU A 240 -25.13 8.23 -9.84
N GLU A 241 -24.19 7.98 -8.93
CA GLU A 241 -22.81 7.65 -9.29
C GLU A 241 -22.72 6.25 -9.89
N LEU A 242 -23.49 5.28 -9.36
CA LEU A 242 -23.59 3.94 -9.92
C LEU A 242 -24.11 3.96 -11.37
N LEU A 243 -25.10 4.81 -11.66
CA LEU A 243 -25.61 5.01 -13.01
C LEU A 243 -24.55 5.67 -13.92
N ALA A 244 -23.83 6.68 -13.42
CA ALA A 244 -22.80 7.36 -14.20
C ALA A 244 -21.60 6.45 -14.51
N ALA A 245 -21.17 5.62 -13.56
CA ALA A 245 -20.09 4.65 -13.70
C ALA A 245 -20.34 3.62 -14.82
N GLN A 246 -21.59 3.42 -15.26
CA GLN A 246 -21.90 2.57 -16.42
C GLN A 246 -21.33 3.10 -17.74
N THR A 247 -21.03 4.41 -17.80
CA THR A 247 -20.63 5.09 -19.04
C THR A 247 -19.38 5.95 -18.89
N ASP A 248 -18.99 6.29 -17.66
CA ASP A 248 -17.80 7.08 -17.37
C ASP A 248 -16.82 6.26 -16.51
N PRO A 249 -15.66 5.85 -17.06
CA PRO A 249 -14.67 5.06 -16.34
C PRO A 249 -13.98 5.82 -15.19
N ASN A 250 -14.19 7.15 -15.08
CA ASN A 250 -13.60 7.96 -14.00
C ASN A 250 -14.51 8.12 -12.79
N VAL A 251 -15.75 7.64 -12.86
CA VAL A 251 -16.71 7.69 -11.75
C VAL A 251 -16.57 6.43 -10.91
N PHE A 252 -16.19 6.63 -9.66
CA PHE A 252 -16.06 5.59 -8.64
C PHE A 252 -17.18 5.81 -7.62
N PRO A 253 -18.24 5.00 -7.61
CA PRO A 253 -19.39 5.24 -6.74
C PRO A 253 -19.00 5.19 -5.27
N THR A 254 -19.52 6.10 -4.47
CA THR A 254 -19.27 6.20 -3.03
C THR A 254 -20.41 5.60 -2.21
N PRO A 255 -20.16 5.17 -0.96
CA PRO A 255 -21.21 4.78 -0.03
C PRO A 255 -22.31 5.83 0.15
N ASN A 256 -23.57 5.40 0.06
CA ASN A 256 -24.74 6.21 0.38
C ASN A 256 -25.01 6.18 1.89
N THR A 257 -24.49 7.20 2.58
CA THR A 257 -24.57 7.31 4.04
C THR A 257 -25.97 7.57 4.61
N LEU A 258 -26.97 7.79 3.75
CA LEU A 258 -28.38 7.86 4.16
C LEU A 258 -29.02 6.48 4.31
N VAL A 259 -28.44 5.45 3.71
CA VAL A 259 -28.92 4.06 3.77
C VAL A 259 -27.95 3.22 4.61
N SER A 260 -26.69 3.23 4.25
CA SER A 260 -25.61 2.61 5.02
C SER A 260 -24.98 3.65 5.94
N LEU A 261 -25.55 3.78 7.14
CA LEU A 261 -25.12 4.77 8.13
C LEU A 261 -23.62 4.63 8.47
N PRO A 262 -22.92 5.72 8.84
CA PRO A 262 -21.53 5.67 9.28
C PRO A 262 -21.28 4.68 10.44
N GLY A 263 -20.17 3.96 10.38
CA GLY A 263 -19.62 3.14 11.45
C GLY A 263 -18.69 3.93 12.39
N PRO A 264 -17.92 3.25 13.26
CA PRO A 264 -16.97 3.93 14.15
C PRO A 264 -15.74 4.44 13.39
N ASP A 265 -15.10 5.48 13.94
CA ASP A 265 -13.79 5.97 13.52
C ASP A 265 -12.65 5.04 13.97
N TRP A 266 -11.50 5.18 13.34
CA TRP A 266 -10.28 4.52 13.76
C TRP A 266 -9.51 5.38 14.75
N VAL A 267 -9.15 4.85 15.90
CA VAL A 267 -8.17 5.50 16.79
C VAL A 267 -6.84 4.76 16.61
N GLN A 268 -6.01 5.21 15.67
CA GLN A 268 -4.71 4.63 15.44
C GLN A 268 -3.74 5.05 16.55
N ILE A 269 -3.10 4.05 17.16
CA ILE A 269 -2.18 4.23 18.28
C ILE A 269 -0.76 3.81 17.92
N GLY A 270 -0.59 3.06 16.83
CA GLY A 270 0.71 2.60 16.35
C GLY A 270 0.74 2.30 14.85
N SER A 271 1.94 2.30 14.31
CA SER A 271 2.29 1.90 12.95
C SER A 271 3.16 0.63 12.99
N GLU A 272 3.83 0.33 11.89
CA GLU A 272 4.79 -0.76 11.74
C GLU A 272 5.90 -0.72 12.79
N GLY A 273 6.38 0.49 13.11
CA GLY A 273 7.42 0.73 14.10
C GLY A 273 6.92 0.76 15.55
N GLY A 274 5.64 0.47 15.80
CA GLY A 274 5.02 0.49 17.13
C GLY A 274 4.26 1.79 17.41
N PHE A 275 4.12 2.19 18.68
CA PHE A 275 3.31 3.36 19.06
C PHE A 275 3.68 4.65 18.34
N LEU A 276 2.65 5.42 17.95
CA LEU A 276 2.72 6.79 17.42
C LEU A 276 3.10 7.79 18.54
N PRO A 277 3.56 9.01 18.22
CA PRO A 277 3.78 10.05 19.23
C PRO A 277 2.50 10.53 19.92
N ALA A 278 1.34 10.37 19.27
CA ALA A 278 0.03 10.61 19.84
C ALA A 278 -1.01 9.70 19.16
N PRO A 279 -2.11 9.33 19.82
CA PRO A 279 -3.23 8.66 19.17
C PRO A 279 -3.82 9.57 18.10
N THR A 280 -4.07 9.02 16.93
CA THR A 280 -4.67 9.73 15.79
C THR A 280 -6.08 9.20 15.56
N VAL A 281 -7.07 10.08 15.56
CA VAL A 281 -8.43 9.74 15.14
C VAL A 281 -8.52 9.93 13.64
N VAL A 282 -8.76 8.85 12.90
CA VAL A 282 -8.95 8.84 11.45
C VAL A 282 -10.43 8.60 11.19
N ASP A 283 -11.04 9.46 10.38
CA ASP A 283 -12.43 9.33 9.93
C ASP A 283 -12.63 7.94 9.31
N GLY A 284 -13.52 7.14 9.88
CA GLY A 284 -13.76 5.76 9.46
C GLY A 284 -14.59 5.61 8.18
N GLN A 285 -15.00 6.73 7.56
CA GLN A 285 -15.93 6.76 6.44
C GLN A 285 -15.47 7.68 5.30
N GLN A 286 -14.22 8.12 5.32
CA GLN A 286 -13.65 8.97 4.27
C GLN A 286 -13.32 8.15 3.00
N PRO A 287 -14.07 8.33 1.90
CA PRO A 287 -13.75 7.70 0.63
C PRO A 287 -12.45 8.26 0.04
N ILE A 288 -11.80 7.51 -0.85
CA ILE A 288 -10.64 8.04 -1.58
C ILE A 288 -11.08 9.26 -2.42
N THR A 289 -10.33 10.36 -2.28
CA THR A 289 -10.35 11.47 -3.22
C THR A 289 -8.98 11.65 -3.86
N TRP A 290 -8.92 12.47 -4.91
CA TRP A 290 -7.68 12.74 -5.62
C TRP A 290 -7.46 14.24 -5.75
N ILE A 291 -6.20 14.63 -5.87
CA ILE A 291 -5.81 15.99 -6.23
C ILE A 291 -6.24 16.23 -7.67
N THR A 292 -7.24 17.10 -7.87
CA THR A 292 -7.78 17.43 -9.20
C THR A 292 -7.31 18.78 -9.75
N ASP A 293 -6.48 19.52 -9.01
CA ASP A 293 -5.94 20.81 -9.46
C ASP A 293 -4.82 20.58 -10.50
N PRO A 294 -5.04 20.88 -11.79
CA PRO A 294 -4.05 20.63 -12.84
C PRO A 294 -2.85 21.58 -12.77
N THR A 295 -2.82 22.54 -11.84
CA THR A 295 -1.68 23.43 -11.63
C THR A 295 -0.63 22.86 -10.68
N ARG A 296 -0.93 21.76 -9.98
CA ARG A 296 0.00 21.05 -9.11
C ARG A 296 0.71 19.92 -9.86
N PHE A 297 1.96 19.64 -9.47
CA PHE A 297 2.72 18.52 -10.05
C PHE A 297 2.24 17.14 -9.58
N ASP A 298 1.73 17.04 -8.36
CA ASP A 298 1.19 15.81 -7.78
C ASP A 298 -0.30 15.58 -8.13
N VAL A 299 -0.79 16.21 -9.20
CA VAL A 299 -2.16 15.99 -9.71
C VAL A 299 -2.37 14.50 -10.02
N GLY A 300 -3.52 13.97 -9.59
CA GLY A 300 -3.82 12.55 -9.72
C GLY A 300 -3.33 11.67 -8.55
N ASN A 301 -2.54 12.20 -7.61
CA ASN A 301 -2.30 11.50 -6.34
C ASN A 301 -3.55 11.53 -5.45
N VAL A 302 -3.64 10.60 -4.50
CA VAL A 302 -4.70 10.58 -3.49
C VAL A 302 -4.59 11.79 -2.56
N ASP A 303 -5.73 12.40 -2.24
CA ASP A 303 -5.84 13.60 -1.39
C ASP A 303 -6.38 13.26 0.00
N LEU A 304 -7.61 12.75 0.09
CA LEU A 304 -8.24 12.32 1.34
C LEU A 304 -8.48 10.82 1.33
N HIS A 305 -8.39 10.23 2.52
CA HIS A 305 -8.61 8.81 2.74
C HIS A 305 -8.97 8.50 4.20
N SER A 306 -9.47 7.28 4.44
CA SER A 306 -9.69 6.71 5.77
C SER A 306 -8.42 5.98 6.24
N LEU A 307 -8.52 4.74 6.73
CA LEU A 307 -7.35 3.95 7.12
C LEU A 307 -6.73 3.26 5.88
N VAL A 308 -5.82 3.97 5.21
CA VAL A 308 -5.06 3.42 4.09
C VAL A 308 -3.90 2.56 4.58
N LEU A 309 -3.76 1.36 4.01
CA LEU A 309 -2.61 0.49 4.17
C LEU A 309 -2.11 0.01 2.80
N ALA A 310 -0.86 0.34 2.47
CA ALA A 310 -0.12 -0.28 1.37
C ALA A 310 0.33 -1.71 1.74
N PRO A 311 0.70 -2.55 0.75
CA PRO A 311 1.36 -3.82 1.04
C PRO A 311 2.50 -3.70 2.07
N ALA A 312 2.56 -4.63 3.02
CA ALA A 312 3.45 -4.67 4.18
C ALA A 312 3.22 -3.62 5.28
N GLU A 313 2.29 -2.66 5.10
CA GLU A 313 1.92 -1.73 6.16
C GLU A 313 1.06 -2.38 7.25
N ARG A 314 1.20 -1.84 8.46
CA ARG A 314 0.45 -2.25 9.65
C ARG A 314 -0.08 -1.05 10.40
N ALA A 315 -1.29 -1.20 10.91
CA ALA A 315 -1.92 -0.25 11.80
C ALA A 315 -2.35 -0.93 13.10
N ASP A 316 -1.98 -0.34 14.23
CA ASP A 316 -2.53 -0.69 15.54
C ASP A 316 -3.64 0.30 15.86
N VAL A 317 -4.89 -0.15 15.78
CA VAL A 317 -6.07 0.71 15.89
C VAL A 317 -6.99 0.24 17.00
N ILE A 318 -7.61 1.20 17.67
CA ILE A 318 -8.71 0.96 18.61
C ILE A 318 -10.01 1.33 17.90
N VAL A 319 -11.00 0.45 18.01
CA VAL A 319 -12.32 0.63 17.42
C VAL A 319 -13.38 0.41 18.50
N ASP A 320 -14.28 1.37 18.66
CA ASP A 320 -15.33 1.32 19.67
C ASP A 320 -16.70 0.96 19.06
N PHE A 321 -17.14 -0.27 19.30
CA PHE A 321 -18.45 -0.75 18.81
C PHE A 321 -19.61 -0.51 19.80
N SER A 322 -19.38 0.20 20.91
CA SER A 322 -20.40 0.39 21.96
C SER A 322 -21.70 1.04 21.46
N ALA A 323 -21.65 1.88 20.43
CA ALA A 323 -22.82 2.52 19.83
C ALA A 323 -23.64 1.63 18.86
N TYR A 324 -23.15 0.42 18.53
CA TYR A 324 -23.64 -0.37 17.40
C TYR A 324 -24.36 -1.67 17.82
N ALA A 325 -24.79 -1.80 19.07
CA ALA A 325 -25.48 -3.00 19.58
C ALA A 325 -26.65 -3.42 18.67
N GLY A 326 -26.63 -4.69 18.22
CA GLY A 326 -27.65 -5.26 17.35
C GLY A 326 -27.54 -4.89 15.87
N GLN A 327 -26.51 -4.14 15.47
CA GLN A 327 -26.26 -3.77 14.07
C GLN A 327 -25.24 -4.71 13.42
N THR A 328 -25.28 -4.77 12.10
CA THR A 328 -24.26 -5.41 11.27
C THR A 328 -23.47 -4.31 10.57
N LEU A 329 -22.15 -4.35 10.70
CA LEU A 329 -21.22 -3.45 10.02
C LEU A 329 -20.49 -4.20 8.90
N ILE A 330 -20.13 -3.47 7.85
CA ILE A 330 -19.27 -3.93 6.76
C ILE A 330 -17.92 -3.21 6.88
N LEU A 331 -16.83 -3.99 6.93
CA LEU A 331 -15.51 -3.46 6.63
C LEU A 331 -15.42 -3.29 5.12
N TYR A 332 -15.33 -2.05 4.69
CA TYR A 332 -15.41 -1.62 3.31
C TYR A 332 -14.04 -1.12 2.81
N ASN A 333 -13.82 -1.20 1.51
CA ASN A 333 -12.63 -0.73 0.80
C ASN A 333 -13.02 -0.01 -0.49
N ASP A 334 -12.38 1.10 -0.78
CA ASP A 334 -12.47 1.78 -2.08
C ASP A 334 -11.10 2.25 -2.60
N ALA A 335 -10.01 1.72 -2.05
CA ALA A 335 -8.69 2.02 -2.57
C ALA A 335 -8.63 1.62 -4.06
N PRO A 336 -8.19 2.54 -4.93
CA PRO A 336 -7.99 2.23 -6.34
C PRO A 336 -6.89 1.17 -6.51
N ALA A 337 -6.96 0.47 -7.62
CA ALA A 337 -5.93 -0.44 -8.10
C ALA A 337 -5.73 -0.18 -9.60
N ALA A 338 -4.51 0.02 -10.12
CA ALA A 338 -3.29 0.35 -9.36
C ALA A 338 -3.49 1.62 -8.51
N TYR A 339 -2.66 1.85 -7.49
CA TYR A 339 -2.82 3.01 -6.60
C TYR A 339 -1.81 4.09 -6.99
N PRO A 340 -2.20 5.34 -7.31
CA PRO A 340 -3.53 5.95 -7.15
C PRO A 340 -4.42 5.86 -8.40
N ALA A 341 -3.98 5.15 -9.45
CA ALA A 341 -4.64 5.09 -10.76
C ALA A 341 -6.10 4.61 -10.73
N ARG A 342 -6.97 5.32 -11.43
CA ARG A 342 -8.40 4.99 -11.53
C ARG A 342 -8.66 3.96 -12.63
N VAL A 343 -8.27 2.71 -12.41
CA VAL A 343 -8.50 1.64 -13.39
C VAL A 343 -9.79 0.87 -13.06
N PRO A 344 -10.92 1.14 -13.75
CA PRO A 344 -12.21 0.54 -13.41
C PRO A 344 -12.25 -0.99 -13.59
N SER A 345 -11.37 -1.56 -14.42
CA SER A 345 -11.28 -3.02 -14.60
C SER A 345 -10.67 -3.76 -13.40
N TYR A 346 -10.10 -3.04 -12.41
CA TYR A 346 -9.56 -3.62 -11.18
C TYR A 346 -10.38 -3.29 -9.92
N ASP A 347 -11.53 -2.63 -10.10
CA ASP A 347 -12.45 -2.21 -9.05
C ASP A 347 -13.76 -3.01 -9.12
N TYR A 348 -13.90 -3.98 -8.23
CA TYR A 348 -14.97 -4.97 -8.26
C TYR A 348 -16.01 -4.65 -7.19
N TYR A 349 -17.22 -4.28 -7.60
CA TYR A 349 -18.35 -4.01 -6.71
C TYR A 349 -19.69 -4.35 -7.35
N THR A 350 -20.71 -4.58 -6.52
CA THR A 350 -22.06 -4.88 -6.97
C THR A 350 -22.65 -3.74 -7.79
N GLY A 351 -23.12 -4.07 -8.99
CA GLY A 351 -23.66 -3.10 -9.94
C GLY A 351 -22.61 -2.38 -10.80
N ALA A 352 -21.33 -2.76 -10.71
CA ALA A 352 -20.30 -2.31 -11.65
C ALA A 352 -20.69 -2.66 -13.11
N PRO A 353 -20.22 -1.88 -14.10
CA PRO A 353 -20.41 -2.21 -15.51
C PRO A 353 -19.82 -3.57 -15.87
N ASP A 354 -20.40 -4.25 -16.87
CA ASP A 354 -19.79 -5.43 -17.46
C ASP A 354 -18.57 -5.00 -18.29
N MET A 355 -17.38 -5.39 -17.83
CA MET A 355 -16.11 -5.02 -18.45
C MET A 355 -15.50 -6.16 -19.26
N SER A 356 -16.24 -7.24 -19.50
CA SER A 356 -15.75 -8.40 -20.25
C SER A 356 -15.37 -8.05 -21.69
N PRO A 357 -14.26 -8.57 -22.25
CA PRO A 357 -13.25 -9.44 -21.62
C PRO A 357 -12.14 -8.71 -20.84
N ASN A 358 -12.10 -7.38 -20.90
CA ASN A 358 -11.00 -6.58 -20.37
C ASN A 358 -10.97 -6.51 -18.83
N GLY A 359 -12.07 -6.90 -18.17
CA GLY A 359 -12.23 -6.98 -16.72
C GLY A 359 -13.31 -7.99 -16.32
N ALA A 360 -13.85 -7.88 -15.10
CA ALA A 360 -14.91 -8.77 -14.64
C ALA A 360 -16.23 -8.60 -15.43
N ALA A 361 -16.97 -9.70 -15.51
CA ALA A 361 -18.38 -9.70 -15.85
C ALA A 361 -19.21 -9.04 -14.73
N ALA A 362 -20.52 -8.89 -14.96
CA ALA A 362 -21.44 -8.31 -13.97
C ALA A 362 -21.36 -9.01 -12.60
N ILE A 363 -21.17 -8.21 -11.54
CA ILE A 363 -21.01 -8.66 -10.16
C ILE A 363 -22.37 -8.66 -9.45
N VAL A 364 -22.71 -9.78 -8.80
CA VAL A 364 -23.98 -9.95 -8.07
C VAL A 364 -23.79 -9.78 -6.57
N PRO A 365 -24.80 -9.24 -5.85
CA PRO A 365 -24.67 -9.03 -4.41
C PRO A 365 -24.37 -10.31 -3.63
N GLY A 366 -23.47 -10.23 -2.65
CA GLY A 366 -23.18 -11.32 -1.70
C GLY A 366 -22.32 -12.46 -2.25
N TYR A 367 -21.77 -12.33 -3.46
CA TYR A 367 -20.82 -13.26 -4.05
C TYR A 367 -19.61 -12.49 -4.60
N GLY A 368 -18.42 -13.10 -4.54
CA GLY A 368 -17.25 -12.58 -5.25
C GLY A 368 -17.37 -12.76 -6.77
N PRO A 369 -16.61 -12.00 -7.58
CA PRO A 369 -15.57 -11.06 -7.17
C PRO A 369 -16.14 -9.74 -6.62
N ASN A 370 -15.57 -9.25 -5.53
CA ASN A 370 -15.93 -7.97 -4.91
C ASN A 370 -14.76 -7.53 -4.04
N THR A 371 -14.07 -6.46 -4.41
CA THR A 371 -12.90 -5.93 -3.69
C THR A 371 -13.26 -4.87 -2.67
N ARG A 372 -14.51 -4.41 -2.69
CA ARG A 372 -14.98 -3.34 -1.82
C ARG A 372 -15.59 -3.84 -0.53
N THR A 373 -16.12 -5.06 -0.50
CA THR A 373 -16.57 -5.71 0.74
C THR A 373 -15.45 -6.59 1.28
N VAL A 374 -14.92 -6.28 2.45
CA VAL A 374 -13.80 -7.04 3.04
C VAL A 374 -14.29 -8.11 4.02
N MET A 375 -15.18 -7.72 4.95
CA MET A 375 -15.78 -8.65 5.92
C MET A 375 -17.05 -8.09 6.56
N GLN A 376 -17.83 -8.97 7.18
CA GLN A 376 -19.01 -8.63 7.97
C GLN A 376 -18.71 -8.71 9.47
N ILE A 377 -19.18 -7.70 10.23
CA ILE A 377 -19.03 -7.61 11.68
C ILE A 377 -20.41 -7.47 12.31
N ASN A 378 -20.90 -8.52 12.96
CA ASN A 378 -22.16 -8.51 13.70
C ASN A 378 -21.92 -8.07 15.14
N ILE A 379 -22.59 -7.01 15.58
CA ILE A 379 -22.50 -6.56 16.96
C ILE A 379 -23.68 -7.12 17.74
N ALA A 380 -23.41 -7.89 18.78
CA ALA A 380 -24.43 -8.56 19.58
C ALA A 380 -25.42 -7.54 20.20
N ALA A 381 -26.70 -7.91 20.21
CA ALA A 381 -27.77 -7.11 20.83
C ALA A 381 -27.80 -7.30 22.36
N VAL A 382 -26.69 -6.96 23.02
CA VAL A 382 -26.53 -6.98 24.49
C VAL A 382 -26.27 -5.58 25.02
N ALA A 383 -26.27 -5.41 26.34
CA ALA A 383 -25.99 -4.12 26.97
C ALA A 383 -24.59 -3.61 26.57
N PRO A 384 -24.46 -2.39 26.01
CA PRO A 384 -23.17 -1.81 25.65
C PRO A 384 -22.22 -1.59 26.83
N ALA A 385 -20.93 -1.73 26.58
CA ALA A 385 -19.90 -1.19 27.45
C ALA A 385 -19.84 0.35 27.36
N PRO A 386 -19.19 1.04 28.32
CA PRO A 386 -18.92 2.47 28.19
C PRO A 386 -18.08 2.81 26.95
N ALA A 387 -18.34 3.99 26.38
CA ALA A 387 -17.57 4.49 25.24
C ALA A 387 -16.08 4.66 25.56
N PHE A 388 -15.24 4.44 24.55
CA PHE A 388 -13.79 4.51 24.68
C PHE A 388 -13.32 5.93 25.03
N ASN A 389 -12.40 6.04 25.99
CA ASN A 389 -11.90 7.33 26.47
C ASN A 389 -10.60 7.72 25.75
N VAL A 390 -10.74 8.26 24.55
CA VAL A 390 -9.60 8.74 23.73
C VAL A 390 -8.79 9.82 24.47
N ALA A 391 -9.45 10.71 25.24
CA ALA A 391 -8.75 11.77 25.97
C ALA A 391 -7.81 11.22 27.06
N ALA A 392 -8.23 10.17 27.78
CA ALA A 392 -7.37 9.51 28.75
C ALA A 392 -6.18 8.81 28.08
N LEU A 393 -6.39 8.22 26.90
CA LEU A 393 -5.32 7.63 26.11
C LEU A 393 -4.32 8.69 25.63
N SER A 394 -4.81 9.79 25.05
CA SER A 394 -3.95 10.90 24.58
C SER A 394 -3.13 11.51 25.73
N ALA A 395 -3.70 11.61 26.94
CA ALA A 395 -2.97 12.06 28.12
C ALA A 395 -1.83 11.11 28.52
N ALA A 396 -2.01 9.79 28.33
CA ALA A 396 -0.96 8.81 28.61
C ALA A 396 0.18 8.84 27.56
N PHE A 397 -0.14 9.19 26.31
CA PHE A 397 0.87 9.33 25.25
C PHE A 397 1.73 10.58 25.38
N ALA A 398 1.16 11.67 25.88
CA ALA A 398 1.88 12.91 26.13
C ALA A 398 3.03 12.71 27.14
N HIS A 399 4.06 13.53 26.99
CA HIS A 399 5.24 13.58 27.85
C HIS A 399 4.84 13.63 29.34
N GLN A 400 5.51 12.81 30.13
CA GLN A 400 5.37 12.80 31.58
C GLN A 400 6.72 13.15 32.21
N ALA A 401 6.70 13.93 33.29
CA ALA A 401 7.93 14.35 33.97
C ALA A 401 8.72 13.16 34.57
N ASP A 402 8.08 12.00 34.75
CA ASP A 402 8.71 10.75 35.18
C ASP A 402 9.20 9.87 34.01
N GLY A 403 9.06 10.35 32.77
CA GLY A 403 9.44 9.66 31.54
C GLY A 403 8.49 8.54 31.15
N SER A 404 7.28 8.47 31.70
CA SER A 404 6.29 7.42 31.42
C SER A 404 5.39 7.69 30.21
N GLY A 405 5.58 8.78 29.47
CA GLY A 405 4.87 9.02 28.21
C GLY A 405 5.10 7.86 27.24
N VAL A 406 4.04 7.42 26.55
CA VAL A 406 4.08 6.16 25.78
C VAL A 406 5.19 6.15 24.73
N PHE A 407 5.29 7.22 23.93
CA PHE A 407 6.27 7.28 22.85
C PHE A 407 7.70 7.42 23.38
N GLU A 408 7.93 8.34 24.33
CA GLU A 408 9.26 8.58 24.91
C GLU A 408 9.82 7.39 25.72
N SER A 409 8.96 6.57 26.32
CA SER A 409 9.35 5.38 27.08
C SER A 409 9.49 4.13 26.21
N GLY A 410 8.61 3.98 25.23
CA GLY A 410 8.49 2.77 24.42
C GLY A 410 9.28 2.80 23.11
N GLN A 411 9.58 3.97 22.55
CA GLN A 411 10.23 4.08 21.24
C GLN A 411 11.67 4.56 21.30
N HIS A 412 12.43 4.29 20.24
CA HIS A 412 13.74 4.93 20.05
C HIS A 412 13.56 6.44 19.82
N PRO A 413 14.53 7.27 20.26
CA PRO A 413 14.45 8.72 20.04
C PRO A 413 14.48 9.07 18.55
N ILE A 414 13.60 9.97 18.10
CA ILE A 414 13.59 10.45 16.71
C ILE A 414 14.92 11.12 16.32
N ILE A 415 15.22 11.11 15.02
CA ILE A 415 16.42 11.73 14.45
C ILE A 415 16.16 13.21 14.18
N VAL A 416 15.14 13.52 13.38
CA VAL A 416 14.79 14.86 12.93
C VAL A 416 13.70 15.42 13.84
N GLY A 417 14.01 16.46 14.61
CA GLY A 417 13.05 17.14 15.48
C GLY A 417 12.01 17.92 14.67
N GLN A 418 10.73 17.65 14.92
CA GLN A 418 9.60 18.32 14.28
C GLN A 418 8.53 18.63 15.32
N ALA A 419 7.75 19.70 15.09
CA ALA A 419 6.73 20.16 16.03
C ALA A 419 5.67 19.10 16.37
N ALA A 420 5.42 18.15 15.46
CA ALA A 420 4.49 17.04 15.66
C ALA A 420 4.87 16.12 16.85
N TYR A 421 6.14 16.13 17.27
CA TYR A 421 6.62 15.34 18.41
C TYR A 421 6.69 16.13 19.73
N ASN A 422 6.34 17.42 19.72
CA ASN A 422 6.47 18.28 20.90
C ASN A 422 5.67 17.76 22.11
N SER A 423 4.45 17.25 21.88
CA SER A 423 3.62 16.68 22.95
C SER A 423 4.23 15.42 23.55
N ALA A 424 4.86 14.58 22.74
CA ALA A 424 5.45 13.30 23.15
C ALA A 424 6.72 13.46 23.97
N TYR A 425 7.53 14.49 23.68
CA TYR A 425 8.83 14.72 24.34
C TYR A 425 8.88 15.93 25.27
N GLY A 426 7.80 16.72 25.37
CA GLY A 426 7.80 17.97 26.13
C GLY A 426 8.75 19.03 25.55
N THR A 427 9.00 18.97 24.24
CA THR A 427 9.91 19.87 23.51
C THR A 427 9.15 21.02 22.85
N THR A 428 9.90 21.93 22.21
CA THR A 428 9.36 23.10 21.50
C THR A 428 10.03 23.27 20.13
N PHE A 429 10.09 22.20 19.34
CA PHE A 429 10.54 22.30 17.95
C PHE A 429 9.63 23.27 17.17
N ALA A 430 10.22 24.02 16.25
CA ALA A 430 9.49 25.03 15.49
C ALA A 430 8.51 24.39 14.51
N SER A 431 7.31 24.95 14.40
CA SER A 431 6.32 24.56 13.38
C SER A 431 6.58 25.19 12.00
N GLY A 432 7.46 26.20 11.93
CA GLY A 432 7.85 26.85 10.68
C GLY A 432 9.12 27.67 10.86
N ALA A 433 10.21 27.25 10.21
CA ALA A 433 11.51 27.90 10.24
C ALA A 433 12.45 27.24 9.21
N ASN A 434 12.54 27.82 8.01
CA ASN A 434 13.47 27.33 6.99
C ASN A 434 14.94 27.70 7.34
N CYS A 435 15.58 26.86 8.16
CA CYS A 435 16.99 27.04 8.51
C CYS A 435 17.95 26.66 7.38
N ASN A 436 17.46 26.03 6.30
CA ASN A 436 18.25 25.61 5.14
C ASN A 436 18.22 26.61 3.99
N ALA A 437 17.44 27.69 4.11
CA ALA A 437 17.42 28.76 3.12
C ALA A 437 18.85 29.30 2.85
N PRO A 438 19.18 29.66 1.59
CA PRO A 438 20.49 30.21 1.25
C PRO A 438 20.86 31.39 2.16
N ASN A 439 22.08 31.36 2.72
CA ASN A 439 22.60 32.35 3.68
C ASN A 439 21.83 32.46 5.02
N SER A 440 20.97 31.49 5.35
CA SER A 440 20.28 31.46 6.64
C SER A 440 21.28 31.26 7.77
N THR A 441 21.18 32.10 8.80
CA THR A 441 21.92 31.97 10.06
C THR A 441 21.07 31.33 11.15
N SER A 442 19.82 30.95 10.85
CA SER A 442 18.90 30.35 11.81
C SER A 442 19.45 29.04 12.37
N GLN A 443 19.41 28.91 13.69
CA GLN A 443 19.73 27.67 14.40
C GLN A 443 18.50 26.84 14.73
N THR A 444 17.31 27.42 14.55
CA THR A 444 16.03 26.75 14.73
C THR A 444 15.49 26.34 13.36
N CYS A 445 15.12 25.08 13.22
CA CYS A 445 14.65 24.43 12.00
C CYS A 445 13.25 23.86 12.20
N ASP A 446 12.41 23.90 11.17
CA ASP A 446 11.11 23.19 11.16
C ASP A 446 11.21 21.68 10.93
N GLY A 447 12.40 21.21 10.51
CA GLY A 447 12.62 19.79 10.24
C GLY A 447 11.98 19.33 8.94
N PHE A 448 11.76 20.22 7.96
CA PHE A 448 11.27 19.87 6.63
C PHE A 448 12.33 20.10 5.55
N VAL A 449 12.54 19.08 4.72
CA VAL A 449 13.35 19.16 3.50
C VAL A 449 12.51 19.82 2.40
N ARG A 450 13.14 20.75 1.68
CA ARG A 450 12.56 21.43 0.51
C ARG A 450 13.21 20.94 -0.77
N VAL A 451 12.62 21.25 -1.93
CA VAL A 451 13.10 20.76 -3.23
C VAL A 451 14.57 21.14 -3.49
N ASN A 452 15.01 22.29 -2.97
CA ASN A 452 16.38 22.80 -3.15
C ASN A 452 17.40 22.21 -2.15
N ASP A 453 16.96 21.45 -1.15
CA ASP A 453 17.82 20.83 -0.13
C ASP A 453 18.36 19.47 -0.62
N TYR A 454 18.84 19.38 -1.86
CA TYR A 454 19.25 18.11 -2.51
C TYR A 454 20.66 17.62 -2.14
N SER A 455 21.47 18.45 -1.47
CA SER A 455 22.87 18.11 -1.13
C SER A 455 23.11 17.94 0.37
N VAL A 456 22.60 18.88 1.17
CA VAL A 456 22.70 18.87 2.63
C VAL A 456 21.38 19.29 3.24
N PHE A 457 21.05 18.69 4.38
CA PHE A 457 19.87 19.01 5.16
C PHE A 457 20.27 19.33 6.59
N GLY A 458 19.80 20.47 7.08
CA GLY A 458 19.97 20.86 8.47
C GLY A 458 18.69 20.83 9.28
N PHE A 459 18.81 20.36 10.52
CA PHE A 459 17.69 20.11 11.43
C PHE A 459 18.11 20.24 12.90
N ASN A 460 17.13 20.26 13.81
CA ASN A 460 17.36 20.16 15.25
C ASN A 460 17.13 18.73 15.75
N THR A 461 17.82 18.34 16.82
CA THR A 461 17.71 17.01 17.43
C THR A 461 17.16 17.13 18.84
N LEU A 462 16.77 16.02 19.47
CA LEU A 462 16.33 16.03 20.87
C LEU A 462 17.42 16.53 21.85
N LEU A 463 18.70 16.30 21.55
CA LEU A 463 19.82 16.79 22.37
C LEU A 463 20.17 18.26 22.10
N ALA A 464 19.79 18.76 20.92
CA ALA A 464 20.10 20.09 20.44
C ALA A 464 18.88 20.77 19.81
N PRO A 465 17.79 21.01 20.59
CA PRO A 465 16.53 21.49 20.05
C PRO A 465 16.59 22.92 19.47
N ASN A 466 17.67 23.65 19.75
CA ASN A 466 17.90 25.02 19.29
C ASN A 466 19.27 25.20 18.59
N ALA A 467 19.93 24.11 18.18
CA ALA A 467 21.18 24.18 17.43
C ALA A 467 21.12 23.29 16.19
N LYS A 468 21.53 23.84 15.05
CA LYS A 468 21.41 23.19 13.74
C LYS A 468 22.51 22.13 13.57
N MET A 469 22.11 20.88 13.42
CA MET A 469 22.95 19.81 12.88
C MET A 469 22.79 19.75 11.36
N VAL A 470 23.80 19.29 10.63
CA VAL A 470 23.74 19.15 9.17
C VAL A 470 24.23 17.76 8.75
N LEU A 471 23.47 17.09 7.90
CA LEU A 471 23.81 15.82 7.26
C LEU A 471 23.75 15.93 5.73
N PRO A 472 24.56 15.15 4.99
CA PRO A 472 24.38 14.99 3.55
C PRO A 472 23.08 14.24 3.25
N VAL A 473 22.42 14.63 2.16
CA VAL A 473 21.23 13.92 1.65
C VAL A 473 21.68 12.87 0.63
N GLN A 474 21.23 11.62 0.83
CA GLN A 474 21.56 10.49 -0.04
C GLN A 474 20.47 10.34 -1.11
N PRO A 475 20.80 10.48 -2.40
CA PRO A 475 19.83 10.31 -3.47
C PRO A 475 19.47 8.82 -3.64
N LYS A 476 18.18 8.57 -3.81
CA LYS A 476 17.55 7.30 -4.14
C LYS A 476 16.50 7.57 -5.21
N ALA A 477 16.20 6.58 -6.03
CA ALA A 477 15.21 6.76 -7.08
C ALA A 477 14.32 5.53 -7.27
N LEU A 478 13.06 5.80 -7.58
CA LEU A 478 12.10 4.85 -8.11
C LEU A 478 11.63 5.34 -9.48
N HIS A 479 11.36 4.40 -10.38
CA HIS A 479 10.85 4.67 -11.73
C HIS A 479 10.20 3.36 -12.22
N ASP A 480 8.94 3.41 -12.60
CA ASP A 480 8.17 2.24 -13.03
C ASP A 480 8.00 2.17 -14.56
N GLU A 481 8.14 3.28 -15.29
CA GLU A 481 8.08 3.24 -16.74
C GLU A 481 9.38 2.73 -17.38
N MET A 482 9.24 2.03 -18.50
CA MET A 482 10.34 1.22 -19.01
C MET A 482 11.47 2.00 -19.69
N ASN A 483 11.38 3.32 -19.77
CA ASN A 483 12.42 4.17 -20.35
C ASN A 483 13.63 4.36 -19.44
N SER A 484 13.51 4.08 -18.14
CA SER A 484 14.61 4.18 -17.17
C SER A 484 14.99 2.83 -16.55
N THR A 485 14.39 1.74 -17.02
CA THR A 485 14.56 0.38 -16.47
C THR A 485 15.54 -0.48 -17.26
N THR A 486 15.83 -1.66 -16.72
CA THR A 486 16.53 -2.73 -17.44
C THR A 486 15.59 -3.88 -17.75
N PHE A 487 15.96 -4.70 -18.73
CA PHE A 487 15.20 -5.88 -19.11
C PHE A 487 16.05 -7.13 -18.97
N ASP A 488 15.41 -8.24 -18.65
CA ASP A 488 16.06 -9.54 -18.70
C ASP A 488 16.32 -10.01 -20.13
N GLU A 489 16.91 -11.20 -20.27
CA GLU A 489 17.29 -11.76 -21.57
C GLU A 489 16.10 -12.05 -22.51
N PHE A 490 14.87 -12.02 -21.99
CA PHE A 490 13.64 -12.21 -22.76
C PHE A 490 12.89 -10.90 -23.04
N GLY A 491 13.28 -9.77 -22.44
CA GLY A 491 12.58 -8.49 -22.60
C GLY A 491 11.52 -8.21 -21.54
N ARG A 492 11.55 -8.91 -20.39
CA ARG A 492 10.72 -8.60 -19.22
C ARG A 492 11.43 -7.57 -18.36
N MET A 493 10.68 -6.60 -17.85
CA MET A 493 11.25 -5.54 -17.02
C MET A 493 11.82 -6.07 -15.71
N THR A 494 12.98 -5.54 -15.35
CA THR A 494 13.66 -5.78 -14.09
C THR A 494 14.09 -4.44 -13.53
N ALA A 495 13.44 -3.98 -12.47
CA ALA A 495 13.81 -2.77 -11.75
C ALA A 495 14.02 -3.09 -10.27
N ASN A 496 15.10 -2.57 -9.72
CA ASN A 496 15.33 -2.39 -8.29
C ASN A 496 15.38 -0.88 -8.00
N ILE A 497 15.38 -0.53 -6.70
CA ILE A 497 15.67 0.85 -6.27
C ILE A 497 16.96 1.36 -6.93
N GLY A 498 16.88 2.56 -7.50
CA GLY A 498 17.96 3.21 -8.23
C GLY A 498 18.55 4.40 -7.48
N VAL A 499 19.31 5.21 -8.22
CA VAL A 499 19.84 6.49 -7.75
C VAL A 499 19.45 7.61 -8.70
N GLU A 500 19.25 8.80 -8.13
CA GLU A 500 19.14 10.03 -8.89
C GLU A 500 20.53 10.64 -9.12
N ALA A 501 20.82 11.08 -10.34
CA ALA A 501 22.03 11.84 -10.67
C ALA A 501 22.00 13.20 -9.95
N GLN A 502 23.09 13.52 -9.25
CA GLN A 502 23.21 14.77 -8.48
C GLN A 502 24.32 15.67 -9.02
N PRO A 503 24.05 16.96 -9.31
CA PRO A 503 22.72 17.59 -9.30
C PRO A 503 21.87 17.15 -10.51
N PRO A 504 20.53 17.09 -10.37
CA PRO A 504 19.65 16.80 -11.49
C PRO A 504 19.82 17.87 -12.58
N THR A 505 19.97 17.44 -13.83
CA THR A 505 20.24 18.33 -14.96
C THR A 505 19.15 18.18 -16.01
N PRO A 506 18.40 19.24 -16.37
CA PRO A 506 17.41 19.19 -17.43
C PRO A 506 18.00 18.68 -18.75
N GLY A 507 17.28 17.75 -19.41
CA GLY A 507 17.71 17.16 -20.68
C GLY A 507 18.71 16.01 -20.57
N LEU A 508 19.11 15.61 -19.36
CA LEU A 508 19.90 14.40 -19.10
C LEU A 508 19.04 13.33 -18.41
N GLN A 509 19.48 12.07 -18.50
CA GLN A 509 18.89 10.98 -17.72
C GLN A 509 19.24 11.18 -16.25
N ASN A 510 18.24 11.58 -15.44
CA ASN A 510 18.46 11.84 -14.01
C ASN A 510 18.19 10.62 -13.14
N VAL A 511 17.42 9.63 -13.59
CA VAL A 511 17.16 8.40 -12.81
C VAL A 511 17.88 7.22 -13.45
N THR A 512 18.64 6.46 -12.66
CA THR A 512 19.22 5.19 -13.10
C THR A 512 18.77 4.09 -12.16
N LEU A 513 17.91 3.19 -12.66
CA LEU A 513 17.53 1.98 -11.94
C LEU A 513 18.59 0.91 -12.07
N TYR A 514 18.70 0.06 -11.05
CA TYR A 514 19.60 -1.07 -11.10
C TYR A 514 18.90 -2.33 -11.64
N PRO A 515 19.58 -3.14 -12.46
CA PRO A 515 19.13 -4.48 -12.80
C PRO A 515 19.02 -5.37 -11.56
N PHE A 516 18.31 -6.49 -11.75
CA PHE A 516 18.01 -7.48 -10.71
C PHE A 516 19.25 -8.06 -9.98
N VAL A 517 20.45 -7.99 -10.57
CA VAL A 517 21.70 -8.61 -10.04
C VAL A 517 22.84 -7.58 -9.91
N ASN A 518 22.70 -6.60 -9.02
CA ASN A 518 23.72 -5.59 -8.77
C ASN A 518 24.21 -5.58 -7.31
N PRO A 519 25.38 -4.95 -7.03
CA PRO A 519 25.88 -4.81 -5.68
C PRO A 519 24.93 -3.94 -4.85
N PRO A 520 24.90 -4.15 -3.51
CA PRO A 520 24.07 -3.32 -2.64
C PRO A 520 24.46 -1.84 -2.77
N THR A 521 23.46 -0.97 -2.82
CA THR A 521 23.64 0.48 -2.79
C THR A 521 24.21 0.95 -1.46
N GLU A 522 23.90 0.23 -0.38
CA GLU A 522 24.39 0.47 0.97
C GLU A 522 24.87 -0.80 1.64
N LEU A 523 26.04 -0.73 2.28
CA LEU A 523 26.54 -1.78 3.17
C LEU A 523 26.32 -1.32 4.60
N ILE A 524 25.30 -1.89 5.24
CA ILE A 524 24.96 -1.61 6.63
C ILE A 524 25.60 -2.70 7.51
N ASP A 525 26.52 -2.31 8.40
CA ASP A 525 27.13 -3.22 9.37
C ASP A 525 26.25 -3.35 10.63
N GLY A 526 25.43 -4.40 10.66
CA GLY A 526 24.63 -4.76 11.82
C GLY A 526 25.37 -5.61 12.88
N THR A 527 26.68 -5.86 12.73
CA THR A 527 27.40 -6.79 13.63
C THR A 527 27.92 -6.12 14.91
N ASN A 528 28.05 -4.80 14.91
CA ASN A 528 28.61 -4.01 16.02
C ASN A 528 27.57 -3.08 16.69
N LEU A 529 26.30 -3.49 16.72
CA LEU A 529 25.24 -2.73 17.40
C LEU A 529 25.59 -2.53 18.89
N PRO A 530 25.14 -1.44 19.55
CA PRO A 530 25.50 -1.15 20.94
C PRO A 530 25.00 -2.24 21.90
N VAL A 531 25.85 -3.21 22.23
CA VAL A 531 25.51 -4.32 23.15
C VAL A 531 25.61 -3.96 24.63
N ASN A 532 26.28 -2.85 24.94
CA ASN A 532 26.62 -2.48 26.32
C ASN A 532 25.43 -1.99 27.15
N SER A 533 24.30 -1.65 26.51
CA SER A 533 23.05 -1.23 27.18
C SER A 533 22.05 -2.38 27.38
N VAL A 534 22.40 -3.60 26.98
CA VAL A 534 21.51 -4.76 27.03
C VAL A 534 21.64 -5.47 28.37
N ALA A 535 20.56 -5.54 29.15
CA ALA A 535 20.48 -6.32 30.37
C ALA A 535 20.17 -7.78 30.04
N TYR A 536 20.80 -8.69 30.79
CA TYR A 536 20.59 -10.13 30.70
C TYR A 536 20.02 -10.68 32.00
N ASP A 537 19.11 -11.63 31.93
CA ASP A 537 18.69 -12.40 33.09
C ASP A 537 19.77 -13.40 33.55
N ALA A 538 19.48 -14.10 34.64
CA ALA A 538 20.38 -15.12 35.19
C ALA A 538 20.62 -16.31 34.24
N ALA A 539 19.79 -16.48 33.19
CA ALA A 539 19.94 -17.49 32.15
C ALA A 539 20.67 -16.97 30.90
N GLY A 540 21.11 -15.71 30.91
CA GLY A 540 21.78 -15.07 29.78
C GLY A 540 20.83 -14.67 28.65
N GLN A 541 19.53 -14.58 28.90
CA GLN A 541 18.54 -14.05 27.95
C GLN A 541 18.46 -12.54 28.08
N VAL A 542 18.34 -11.85 26.95
CA VAL A 542 18.13 -10.40 26.94
C VAL A 542 16.78 -10.07 27.57
N VAL A 543 16.78 -9.18 28.56
CA VAL A 543 15.57 -8.73 29.29
C VAL A 543 15.35 -7.22 29.27
N SER A 544 16.14 -6.48 28.50
CA SER A 544 15.89 -5.06 28.25
C SER A 544 16.07 -4.71 26.78
N ASP A 545 15.33 -3.70 26.32
CA ASP A 545 15.50 -3.14 24.99
C ASP A 545 16.90 -2.53 24.80
N VAL A 546 17.36 -2.48 23.55
CA VAL A 546 18.55 -1.71 23.20
C VAL A 546 18.17 -0.23 23.24
N LYS A 547 18.51 0.47 24.32
CA LYS A 547 18.29 1.92 24.37
C LYS A 547 19.34 2.63 23.52
N ILE A 548 18.87 3.30 22.46
CA ILE A 548 19.66 4.15 21.57
C ILE A 548 19.64 5.58 22.13
N THR A 549 20.78 6.27 22.10
CA THR A 549 20.86 7.69 22.45
C THR A 549 20.47 8.55 21.25
N PRO A 550 19.81 9.71 21.43
CA PRO A 550 19.54 10.59 20.30
C PRO A 550 20.84 11.01 19.60
N ILE A 551 20.76 11.27 18.30
CA ILE A 551 21.91 11.68 17.49
C ILE A 551 22.57 12.93 18.09
N SER A 552 23.88 12.82 18.33
CA SER A 552 24.72 13.89 18.87
C SER A 552 25.90 14.25 17.96
N ASN A 553 26.14 13.47 16.92
CA ASN A 553 27.26 13.63 16.00
C ASN A 553 26.85 13.24 14.58
N ALA A 554 27.21 14.05 13.59
CA ALA A 554 26.93 13.81 12.19
C ALA A 554 27.69 12.62 11.57
N ALA A 555 28.66 12.05 12.29
CA ALA A 555 29.49 10.92 11.83
C ALA A 555 29.15 9.58 12.51
N ASP A 556 27.95 9.43 13.09
CA ASP A 556 27.52 8.20 13.76
C ASP A 556 26.96 7.11 12.83
N GLY A 557 26.88 7.41 11.53
CA GLY A 557 26.36 6.51 10.50
C GLY A 557 24.91 6.77 10.11
N THR A 558 24.22 7.69 10.78
CA THR A 558 22.87 8.15 10.40
C THR A 558 22.87 8.75 9.00
N GLN A 559 21.81 8.49 8.24
CA GLN A 559 21.62 8.99 6.89
C GLN A 559 20.26 9.65 6.76
N ILE A 560 20.16 10.58 5.80
CA ILE A 560 18.89 11.13 5.31
C ILE A 560 18.77 10.73 3.86
N TRP A 561 17.70 10.05 3.49
CA TRP A 561 17.46 9.61 2.12
C TRP A 561 16.42 10.51 1.47
N ARG A 562 16.67 10.86 0.21
CA ARG A 562 15.70 11.50 -0.67
C ARG A 562 15.38 10.52 -1.78
N ILE A 563 14.15 9.99 -1.76
CA ILE A 563 13.67 9.01 -2.71
C ILE A 563 12.83 9.73 -3.75
N THR A 564 13.44 10.00 -4.89
CA THR A 564 12.81 10.66 -6.04
C THR A 564 12.01 9.62 -6.82
N HIS A 565 10.71 9.86 -7.03
CA HIS A 565 9.87 8.93 -7.77
C HIS A 565 9.28 9.56 -9.03
N ASN A 566 9.72 9.05 -10.16
CA ASN A 566 9.28 9.45 -11.48
C ASN A 566 8.57 8.27 -12.15
N GLY A 567 7.38 7.96 -11.66
CA GLY A 567 6.52 6.89 -12.16
C GLY A 567 5.06 7.31 -12.16
N VAL A 568 4.14 6.36 -12.28
CA VAL A 568 2.68 6.62 -12.26
C VAL A 568 1.97 6.05 -11.04
N ASP A 569 2.55 5.05 -10.37
CA ASP A 569 1.93 4.36 -9.23
C ASP A 569 2.66 4.60 -7.91
N THR A 570 1.94 4.75 -6.80
CA THR A 570 2.54 4.84 -5.47
C THR A 570 3.13 3.50 -5.08
N HIS A 571 4.43 3.47 -4.76
CA HIS A 571 5.12 2.25 -4.36
C HIS A 571 5.37 2.19 -2.85
N PRO A 572 5.02 1.07 -2.18
CA PRO A 572 5.50 0.79 -0.83
C PRO A 572 6.97 0.34 -0.87
N ILE A 573 7.84 0.99 -0.09
CA ILE A 573 9.19 0.47 0.19
C ILE A 573 9.19 -0.12 1.60
N HIS A 574 9.42 -1.44 1.68
CA HIS A 574 9.60 -2.17 2.93
C HIS A 574 11.09 -2.34 3.27
N PHE A 575 11.49 -1.96 4.47
CA PHE A 575 12.84 -1.98 4.99
C PHE A 575 13.04 -3.18 5.92
N HIS A 576 14.15 -3.88 5.74
CA HIS A 576 14.57 -4.94 6.64
C HIS A 576 15.67 -4.45 7.57
N LEU A 577 15.71 -5.00 8.79
CA LEU A 577 16.75 -4.82 9.82
C LEU A 577 16.73 -3.50 10.59
N PHE A 578 16.15 -2.42 10.06
CA PHE A 578 16.07 -1.12 10.71
C PHE A 578 14.75 -0.42 10.43
N ASP A 579 14.37 0.47 11.35
CA ASP A 579 13.24 1.37 11.18
C ASP A 579 13.74 2.72 10.60
N VAL A 580 12.87 3.43 9.91
CA VAL A 580 13.12 4.77 9.35
C VAL A 580 12.15 5.80 9.93
N GLN A 581 12.54 7.07 9.95
CA GLN A 581 11.66 8.16 10.32
C GLN A 581 11.19 8.86 9.04
N LEU A 582 9.89 8.79 8.73
CA LEU A 582 9.35 9.59 7.62
C LEU A 582 9.34 11.08 8.00
N VAL A 583 10.20 11.87 7.33
CA VAL A 583 10.41 13.29 7.63
C VAL A 583 9.33 14.15 6.97
N ASN A 584 9.23 14.07 5.64
CA ASN A 584 8.18 14.71 4.86
C ASN A 584 8.17 14.18 3.42
N ARG A 585 7.16 14.58 2.66
CA ARG A 585 7.18 14.55 1.20
C ARG A 585 7.31 15.97 0.66
N VAL A 586 7.89 16.12 -0.52
CA VAL A 586 7.99 17.41 -1.20
C VAL A 586 7.75 17.23 -2.69
N THR A 587 6.76 17.92 -3.23
CA THR A 587 6.44 17.89 -4.65
C THR A 587 7.48 18.65 -5.48
N TRP A 588 7.57 18.39 -6.78
CA TRP A 588 8.55 19.05 -7.65
C TRP A 588 8.28 20.55 -7.92
N ASP A 589 7.10 21.06 -7.56
CA ASP A 589 6.79 22.49 -7.42
C ASP A 589 6.98 23.03 -5.99
N ASN A 590 7.66 22.27 -5.13
CA ASN A 590 8.09 22.63 -3.78
C ASN A 590 6.95 22.81 -2.76
N ILE A 591 5.82 22.13 -2.94
CA ILE A 591 4.81 21.98 -1.90
C ILE A 591 5.35 20.98 -0.89
N ILE A 592 5.53 21.45 0.35
CA ILE A 592 5.94 20.59 1.47
C ILE A 592 4.68 19.91 1.99
N ILE A 593 4.71 18.58 2.05
CA ILE A 593 3.65 17.76 2.62
C ILE A 593 4.21 17.14 3.91
N PRO A 594 3.84 17.65 5.09
CA PRO A 594 4.25 17.07 6.36
C PRO A 594 3.75 15.63 6.49
N THR A 595 4.50 14.80 7.21
CA THR A 595 4.08 13.44 7.54
C THR A 595 2.73 13.44 8.24
N GLU A 596 1.82 12.58 7.78
CA GLU A 596 0.49 12.43 8.38
C GLU A 596 0.61 11.94 9.83
N PRO A 597 -0.29 12.35 10.73
CA PRO A 597 -0.25 11.90 12.13
C PRO A 597 -0.25 10.37 12.31
N SER A 598 -0.88 9.63 11.39
CA SER A 598 -0.91 8.15 11.31
C SER A 598 0.40 7.51 10.83
N GLU A 599 1.29 8.28 10.19
CA GLU A 599 2.60 7.82 9.70
C GLU A 599 3.78 8.31 10.56
N LEU A 600 3.51 9.12 11.59
CA LEU A 600 4.54 9.60 12.51
C LEU A 600 5.16 8.48 13.34
N GLY A 601 6.36 8.74 13.85
CA GLY A 601 7.15 7.79 14.60
C GLY A 601 8.06 6.98 13.69
N TRP A 602 8.29 5.72 14.08
CA TRP A 602 9.13 4.81 13.32
C TRP A 602 8.28 4.01 12.34
N LYS A 603 8.77 3.87 11.12
CA LYS A 603 8.15 3.10 10.03
C LYS A 603 9.16 2.05 9.58
N ASP A 604 8.70 0.91 9.09
CA ASP A 604 9.54 0.01 8.28
C ASP A 604 8.99 -0.12 6.85
N THR A 605 7.89 0.55 6.55
CA THR A 605 7.25 0.55 5.24
C THR A 605 6.79 1.96 4.97
N ILE A 606 7.15 2.54 3.82
CA ILE A 606 6.75 3.91 3.46
C ILE A 606 6.10 3.91 2.08
N ARG A 607 5.11 4.79 1.89
CA ARG A 607 4.48 5.06 0.60
C ARG A 607 5.26 6.15 -0.13
N VAL A 608 5.68 5.88 -1.36
CA VAL A 608 6.39 6.83 -2.24
C VAL A 608 5.52 7.11 -3.46
N SER A 609 4.91 8.30 -3.54
CA SER A 609 3.98 8.63 -4.64
C SER A 609 4.71 9.27 -5.83
N PRO A 610 4.10 9.26 -7.03
CA PRO A 610 4.61 9.95 -8.21
C PRO A 610 4.86 11.45 -8.00
N LEU A 611 5.87 11.97 -8.71
CA LEU A 611 6.12 13.41 -8.91
C LEU A 611 6.39 14.20 -7.61
N GLU A 612 6.79 13.48 -6.58
CA GLU A 612 7.26 13.98 -5.30
C GLU A 612 8.52 13.23 -4.85
N ASP A 613 9.24 13.83 -3.92
CA ASP A 613 10.34 13.18 -3.22
C ASP A 613 9.90 12.80 -1.81
N THR A 614 10.13 11.54 -1.44
CA THR A 614 9.90 11.04 -0.07
C THR A 614 11.18 11.08 0.73
N ILE A 615 11.15 11.69 1.92
CA ILE A 615 12.32 11.95 2.76
C ILE A 615 12.28 11.09 4.01
N VAL A 616 13.31 10.27 4.23
CA VAL A 616 13.43 9.37 5.40
C VAL A 616 14.77 9.41 6.11
#